data_AF-A0A523FE64-F1
#
_entry.id   AF-A0A523FE64-F1
#
_cell.length_a   1.000
_cell.length_b   1.000
_cell.length_c   1.000
_cell.angle_alpha   90.00
_cell.angle_beta   90.00
_cell.angle_gamma   90.00
#
_symmetry.space_group_name_H-M   'P 1'
#
loop_
_entity.id
_entity.type
_entity.pdbx_description
1 polymer ?
#
loop_
_entity_poly.entity_id
_entity_poly.type
_entity_poly.pdbx_seq_one_letter_code
_entity_poly.pdbx_strand_id
1 'polypeptide(L)'
;MKNRLSAALLGALVLIGAAPGPARAQDPDFLTFGAGAFDFNDDGSAGVISLAYLSAKRLWILQPLGGFMVTFDGGVYGYAGLGLDVFFGRRIVATPSFSFGLYGQGDGKDLGHVVEFRSAIQIAYRFD
;
A
#
# COMPACT_ATOMS: atom_id res chain seq x y z
N MET A 1 38.28 -6.12 14.86
CA MET A 1 37.22 -5.67 15.79
C MET A 1 36.43 -4.56 15.13
N LYS A 2 35.13 -4.76 14.87
CA LYS A 2 34.12 -3.70 14.69
C LYS A 2 32.73 -4.33 14.85
N ASN A 3 31.89 -3.65 15.62
CA ASN A 3 30.85 -4.22 16.46
C ASN A 3 29.59 -4.69 15.71
N ARG A 4 28.91 -5.64 16.35
CA ARG A 4 27.60 -6.19 16.02
C ARG A 4 26.54 -5.13 16.29
N LEU A 5 25.77 -4.73 15.27
CA LEU A 5 24.50 -4.04 15.44
C LEU A 5 23.40 -5.07 15.24
N SER A 6 22.93 -5.62 16.34
CA SER A 6 21.73 -6.43 16.41
C SER A 6 20.55 -5.54 15.98
N ALA A 7 20.01 -5.76 14.78
CA ALA A 7 18.79 -5.12 14.34
C ALA A 7 17.62 -5.72 15.13
N ALA A 8 17.23 -5.06 16.22
CA ALA A 8 15.97 -5.34 16.89
C ALA A 8 14.84 -4.75 16.03
N LEU A 9 14.17 -5.59 15.24
CA LEU A 9 12.88 -5.22 14.64
C LEU A 9 11.86 -5.12 15.78
N LEU A 10 11.61 -3.89 16.23
CA LEU A 10 10.46 -3.56 17.08
C LEU A 10 9.20 -3.58 16.21
N GLY A 11 8.52 -4.72 16.18
CA GLY A 11 7.17 -4.82 15.64
C GLY A 11 6.19 -4.08 16.56
N ALA A 12 5.76 -2.89 16.15
CA ALA A 12 4.68 -2.19 16.84
C ALA A 12 3.33 -2.82 16.47
N LEU A 13 2.84 -3.71 17.33
CA LEU A 13 1.48 -4.26 17.22
C LEU A 13 0.49 -3.22 17.78
N VAL A 14 -0.08 -2.39 16.91
CA VAL A 14 -1.16 -1.48 17.29
C VAL A 14 -2.47 -2.28 17.35
N LEU A 15 -2.87 -2.66 18.56
CA LEU A 15 -4.19 -3.23 18.83
C LEU A 15 -5.23 -2.10 18.85
N ILE A 16 -5.82 -1.78 17.71
CA ILE A 16 -6.98 -0.89 17.65
C ILE A 16 -8.21 -1.70 18.11
N GLY A 17 -8.72 -1.38 19.30
CA GLY A 17 -9.96 -1.95 19.81
C GLY A 17 -11.15 -1.57 18.93
N ALA A 18 -11.81 -2.56 18.33
CA ALA A 18 -13.03 -2.35 17.56
C ALA A 18 -14.21 -2.19 18.52
N ALA A 19 -14.64 -0.96 18.78
CA ALA A 19 -15.99 -0.72 19.29
C ALA A 19 -17.00 -0.99 18.16
N PRO A 20 -18.14 -1.65 18.41
CA PRO A 20 -19.15 -1.88 17.39
C PRO A 20 -19.77 -0.55 16.97
N GLY A 21 -19.37 -0.04 15.82
CA GLY A 21 -20.03 1.08 15.15
C GLY A 21 -21.32 0.62 14.46
N PRO A 22 -22.21 1.55 14.09
CA PRO A 22 -23.41 1.21 13.33
C PRO A 22 -23.03 0.45 12.06
N ALA A 23 -23.86 -0.50 11.64
CA ALA A 23 -23.67 -1.26 10.41
C ALA A 23 -23.69 -0.29 9.22
N ARG A 24 -22.50 0.21 8.82
CA ARG A 24 -22.31 0.91 7.56
C ARG A 24 -22.53 -0.12 6.45
N ALA A 25 -23.28 0.27 5.42
CA ALA A 25 -23.29 -0.48 4.18
C ALA A 25 -21.84 -0.69 3.74
N GLN A 26 -21.50 -1.91 3.33
CA GLN A 26 -20.15 -2.21 2.85
C GLN A 26 -19.87 -1.30 1.65
N ASP A 27 -18.75 -0.58 1.71
CA ASP A 27 -18.30 0.23 0.57
C ASP A 27 -18.08 -0.69 -0.65
N PRO A 28 -18.30 -0.19 -1.87
CA PRO A 28 -18.16 -0.99 -3.09
C PRO A 28 -16.71 -1.36 -3.36
N ASP A 29 -16.52 -2.21 -4.38
CA ASP A 29 -15.21 -2.44 -4.95
C ASP A 29 -14.68 -1.13 -5.54
N PHE A 30 -13.38 -0.85 -5.35
CA PHE A 30 -12.73 0.30 -5.95
C PHE A 30 -11.69 -0.13 -6.98
N LEU A 31 -11.78 0.47 -8.17
CA LEU A 31 -10.70 0.45 -9.16
C LEU A 31 -10.08 1.84 -9.20
N THR A 32 -8.77 1.91 -8.92
CA THR A 32 -8.02 3.16 -8.79
C THR A 32 -6.96 3.23 -9.88
N PHE A 33 -6.95 4.33 -10.64
CA PHE A 33 -5.86 4.70 -11.53
C PHE A 33 -5.09 5.85 -10.92
N GLY A 34 -3.77 5.86 -11.05
CA GLY A 34 -2.94 6.90 -10.46
C GLY A 34 -1.67 7.18 -11.25
N ALA A 35 -1.14 8.38 -11.07
CA ALA A 35 0.19 8.76 -11.52
C ALA A 35 0.94 9.45 -10.36
N GLY A 36 2.27 9.39 -10.35
CA GLY A 36 3.08 9.98 -9.30
C GLY A 36 4.57 9.90 -9.57
N ALA A 37 5.37 9.95 -8.51
CA ALA A 37 6.81 9.80 -8.54
C ALA A 37 7.26 8.56 -7.77
N PHE A 38 8.32 7.92 -8.24
CA PHE A 38 9.00 6.77 -7.65
C PHE A 38 10.44 7.17 -7.30
N ASP A 39 10.98 6.66 -6.19
CA ASP A 39 12.29 7.06 -5.64
C ASP A 39 12.46 8.57 -5.40
N PHE A 40 11.38 9.26 -4.97
CA PHE A 40 11.34 10.72 -4.82
C PHE A 40 12.22 11.30 -3.71
N ASN A 41 12.73 10.46 -2.80
CA ASN A 41 13.53 10.86 -1.65
C ASN A 41 15.05 10.71 -1.92
N ASP A 42 15.42 10.46 -3.18
CA ASP A 42 16.78 10.26 -3.66
C ASP A 42 16.91 10.89 -5.06
N ASP A 43 18.12 10.94 -5.59
CA ASP A 43 18.44 11.62 -6.85
C ASP A 43 17.93 10.88 -8.11
N GLY A 44 17.40 9.66 -7.94
CA GLY A 44 16.94 8.75 -9.01
C GLY A 44 15.44 8.76 -9.31
N SER A 45 14.77 9.90 -9.11
CA SER A 45 13.31 10.00 -9.20
C SER A 45 12.76 9.71 -10.60
N ALA A 46 11.78 8.80 -10.70
CA ALA A 46 11.09 8.45 -11.94
C ALA A 46 9.60 8.75 -11.89
N GLY A 47 8.97 9.06 -13.03
CA GLY A 47 7.51 9.06 -13.13
C GLY A 47 6.95 7.65 -12.96
N VAL A 48 5.75 7.50 -12.38
CA VAL A 48 5.08 6.21 -12.22
C VAL A 48 3.59 6.32 -12.52
N ILE A 49 3.04 5.30 -13.17
CA ILE A 49 1.60 5.08 -13.31
C ILE A 49 1.20 3.81 -12.55
N SER A 50 -0.05 3.75 -12.12
CA SER A 50 -0.56 2.67 -11.29
C SER A 50 -2.02 2.33 -11.58
N LEU A 51 -2.35 1.06 -11.37
CA LEU A 51 -3.70 0.55 -11.33
C LEU A 51 -3.84 -0.37 -10.12
N ALA A 52 -4.89 -0.18 -9.33
CA ALA A 52 -5.16 -0.98 -8.15
C ALA A 52 -6.65 -1.31 -8.01
N TYR A 53 -6.94 -2.52 -7.52
CA TYR A 53 -8.26 -2.99 -7.11
C TYR A 53 -8.27 -3.19 -5.59
N LEU A 54 -9.28 -2.67 -4.92
CA LEU A 54 -9.56 -2.88 -3.50
C LEU A 54 -10.96 -3.50 -3.38
N SER A 55 -11.04 -4.67 -2.75
CA SER A 55 -12.30 -5.41 -2.66
C SER A 55 -13.22 -4.87 -1.56
N ALA A 56 -14.52 -4.85 -1.84
CA ALA A 56 -15.61 -4.71 -0.89
C ALA A 56 -15.71 -5.93 0.04
N LYS A 57 -15.35 -7.12 -0.47
CA LYS A 57 -15.43 -8.38 0.29
C LYS A 57 -14.31 -8.42 1.32
N ARG A 58 -14.67 -8.15 2.58
CA ARG A 58 -13.73 -8.13 3.69
C ARG A 58 -13.42 -9.54 4.21
N LEU A 59 -12.16 -9.76 4.55
CA LEU A 59 -11.71 -10.82 5.44
C LEU A 59 -11.68 -10.22 6.86
N TRP A 60 -12.77 -10.39 7.61
CA TRP A 60 -13.00 -9.69 8.88
C TRP A 60 -12.98 -8.17 8.71
N ILE A 61 -11.96 -7.46 9.22
CA ILE A 61 -11.80 -6.00 9.05
C ILE A 61 -10.91 -5.64 7.85
N LEU A 62 -10.21 -6.62 7.28
CA LEU A 62 -9.20 -6.42 6.24
C LEU A 62 -9.80 -6.56 4.84
N GLN A 63 -9.37 -5.73 3.90
CA GLN A 63 -9.80 -5.74 2.51
C GLN A 63 -8.69 -6.31 1.62
N PRO A 64 -8.94 -7.43 0.93
CA PRO A 64 -8.08 -7.89 -0.15
C PRO A 64 -7.87 -6.80 -1.19
N LEU A 65 -6.63 -6.62 -1.61
CA LEU A 65 -6.25 -5.70 -2.65
C LEU A 65 -5.19 -6.29 -3.56
N GLY A 66 -5.08 -5.73 -4.76
CA GLY A 66 -3.99 -6.00 -5.67
C GLY A 66 -3.84 -4.89 -6.69
N GLY A 67 -2.65 -4.76 -7.25
CA GLY A 67 -2.38 -3.71 -8.22
C GLY A 67 -1.04 -3.90 -8.89
N PHE A 68 -0.76 -2.99 -9.81
CA PHE A 68 0.54 -2.88 -10.43
C PHE A 68 0.96 -1.43 -10.63
N MET A 69 2.26 -1.22 -10.70
CA MET A 69 2.91 0.05 -10.94
C MET A 69 3.93 -0.12 -12.06
N VAL A 70 4.04 0.88 -12.93
CA VAL A 70 5.04 0.94 -14.00
C VAL A 70 5.73 2.29 -13.94
N THR A 71 7.05 2.28 -13.81
CA THR A 71 7.86 3.50 -13.83
C THR A 71 8.25 3.86 -15.27
N PHE A 72 8.56 5.13 -15.52
CA PHE A 72 8.97 5.60 -16.85
C PHE A 72 10.37 5.13 -17.24
N ASP A 73 11.17 4.65 -16.28
CA ASP A 73 12.44 3.96 -16.53
C ASP A 73 12.26 2.44 -16.70
N GLY A 74 11.02 1.98 -16.95
CA GLY A 74 10.72 0.58 -17.32
C GLY A 74 10.60 -0.40 -16.15
N GLY A 75 10.72 0.05 -14.90
CA GLY A 75 10.50 -0.80 -13.72
C GLY A 75 9.02 -1.17 -13.57
N VAL A 76 8.74 -2.43 -13.23
CA VAL A 76 7.37 -2.95 -13.05
C VAL A 76 7.24 -3.60 -11.69
N TYR A 77 6.17 -3.27 -10.96
CA TYR A 77 5.86 -3.89 -9.67
C TYR A 77 4.42 -4.35 -9.62
N GLY A 78 4.18 -5.66 -9.50
CA GLY A 78 2.86 -6.24 -9.28
C GLY A 78 2.73 -6.74 -7.85
N TYR A 79 1.62 -6.43 -7.17
CA TYR A 79 1.44 -6.75 -5.76
C TYR A 79 0.02 -7.19 -5.41
N ALA A 80 -0.09 -7.95 -4.32
CA ALA A 80 -1.33 -8.31 -3.67
C ALA A 80 -1.17 -8.24 -2.15
N GLY A 81 -2.25 -7.95 -1.44
CA GLY A 81 -2.18 -7.77 0.00
C GLY A 81 -3.50 -7.46 0.67
N LEU A 82 -3.40 -6.82 1.83
CA LEU A 82 -4.53 -6.50 2.68
C LEU A 82 -4.45 -5.02 3.10
N GLY A 83 -5.59 -4.34 3.00
CA GLY A 83 -5.81 -2.98 3.49
C GLY A 83 -6.76 -2.95 4.67
N LEU A 84 -6.77 -1.85 5.42
CA LEU A 84 -7.69 -1.59 6.51
C LEU A 84 -8.25 -0.18 6.39
N ASP A 85 -9.55 -0.03 6.17
CA ASP A 85 -10.18 1.29 6.19
C ASP A 85 -10.32 1.84 7.62
N VAL A 86 -9.76 3.03 7.84
CA VAL A 86 -9.91 3.84 9.04
C VAL A 86 -10.68 5.10 8.69
N PHE A 87 -11.91 5.21 9.20
CA PHE A 87 -12.81 6.31 8.91
C PHE A 87 -12.61 7.48 9.87
N PHE A 88 -12.29 8.66 9.32
CA PHE A 88 -12.26 9.94 10.03
C PHE A 88 -13.53 10.73 9.69
N GLY A 89 -14.60 10.42 10.43
CA GLY A 89 -15.94 10.94 10.15
C GLY A 89 -16.56 10.30 8.90
N ARG A 90 -17.33 11.08 8.13
CA ARG A 90 -18.06 10.57 6.96
C ARG A 90 -17.24 10.59 5.66
N ARG A 91 -16.32 11.54 5.52
CA ARG A 91 -15.70 11.90 4.24
C ARG A 91 -14.25 11.49 4.11
N ILE A 92 -13.47 11.47 5.19
CA ILE A 92 -12.05 11.14 5.11
C ILE A 92 -11.86 9.67 5.49
N VAL A 93 -11.12 8.93 4.65
CA VAL A 93 -10.76 7.54 4.90
C VAL A 93 -9.26 7.39 4.71
N ALA A 94 -8.58 6.80 5.68
CA ALA A 94 -7.21 6.33 5.50
C ALA A 94 -7.21 4.81 5.37
N THR A 95 -6.51 4.30 4.38
CA THR A 95 -6.39 2.86 4.13
C THR A 95 -4.91 2.49 4.20
N PRO A 96 -4.34 2.28 5.41
CA PRO A 96 -3.07 1.58 5.56
C PRO A 96 -3.18 0.18 4.96
N SER A 97 -2.10 -0.28 4.34
CA SER A 97 -2.03 -1.58 3.69
C SER A 97 -0.65 -2.18 3.76
N PHE A 98 -0.61 -3.51 3.76
CA PHE A 98 0.59 -4.30 3.60
C PHE A 98 0.38 -5.30 2.47
N SER A 99 1.37 -5.39 1.60
CA SER A 99 1.33 -6.21 0.40
C SER A 99 2.70 -6.83 0.13
N PHE A 100 2.69 -7.93 -0.61
CA PHE A 100 3.89 -8.52 -1.19
C PHE A 100 3.72 -8.57 -2.70
N GLY A 101 4.82 -8.60 -3.41
CA GLY A 101 4.79 -8.49 -4.85
C GLY A 101 6.08 -8.93 -5.51
N LEU A 102 6.04 -8.86 -6.84
CA LEU A 102 7.17 -9.15 -7.70
C LEU A 102 7.61 -7.87 -8.39
N TYR A 103 8.88 -7.55 -8.26
CA TYR A 103 9.55 -6.43 -8.90
C TYR A 103 10.37 -6.92 -10.09
N GLY A 104 10.08 -6.34 -11.26
CA GLY A 104 10.93 -6.39 -12.44
C GLY A 104 11.73 -5.11 -12.52
N GLN A 105 13.04 -5.22 -12.33
CA GLN A 105 13.96 -4.09 -12.46
C GLN A 105 13.98 -3.57 -13.90
N GLY A 106 13.87 -2.25 -14.04
CA GLY A 106 14.15 -1.52 -15.28
C GLY A 106 15.49 -0.79 -15.20
N ASP A 107 15.61 0.33 -15.91
CA ASP A 107 16.82 1.16 -15.90
C ASP A 107 16.89 2.11 -14.68
N GLY A 108 15.88 2.05 -13.80
CA GLY A 108 15.77 2.86 -12.58
C GLY A 108 16.32 2.16 -11.33
N LYS A 109 15.65 2.39 -10.19
CA LYS A 109 16.08 1.90 -8.86
C LYS A 109 16.21 0.37 -8.79
N ASP A 110 17.33 -0.09 -8.26
CA ASP A 110 17.52 -1.48 -7.85
C ASP A 110 16.95 -1.70 -6.44
N LEU A 111 16.01 -2.63 -6.30
CA LEU A 111 15.42 -3.02 -5.01
C LEU A 111 16.18 -4.19 -4.34
N GLY A 112 17.11 -4.82 -5.06
CA GLY A 112 17.96 -5.91 -4.56
C GLY A 112 17.36 -7.31 -4.73
N HIS A 113 16.03 -7.45 -4.71
CA HIS A 113 15.35 -8.73 -4.90
C HIS A 113 14.12 -8.64 -5.81
N VAL A 114 13.70 -9.79 -6.34
CA VAL A 114 12.46 -9.89 -7.13
C VAL A 114 11.24 -9.89 -6.21
N VAL A 115 11.33 -10.48 -5.02
CA VAL A 115 10.22 -10.50 -4.06
C VAL A 115 10.34 -9.33 -3.12
N GLU A 116 9.34 -8.46 -3.14
CA GLU A 116 9.35 -7.21 -2.37
C GLU A 116 8.07 -7.02 -1.56
N PHE A 117 8.21 -6.42 -0.39
CA PHE A 117 7.09 -6.05 0.48
C PHE A 117 6.79 -4.56 0.36
N ARG A 118 5.51 -4.22 0.30
CA ARG A 118 5.03 -2.84 0.20
C ARG A 118 4.09 -2.52 1.35
N SER A 119 4.53 -1.59 2.19
CA SER A 119 3.70 -0.86 3.14
C SER A 119 3.23 0.43 2.49
N ALA A 120 1.94 0.72 2.53
CA ALA A 120 1.39 1.93 1.92
C ALA A 120 0.22 2.50 2.72
N ILE A 121 -0.05 3.79 2.56
CA ILE A 121 -1.24 4.46 3.06
C ILE A 121 -1.91 5.20 1.92
N GLN A 122 -3.21 4.95 1.71
CA GLN A 122 -4.05 5.76 0.84
C GLN A 122 -4.89 6.69 1.70
N ILE A 123 -5.00 7.96 1.33
CA ILE A 123 -5.91 8.91 1.95
C ILE A 123 -6.95 9.32 0.91
N ALA A 124 -8.22 9.10 1.21
CA ALA A 124 -9.34 9.39 0.32
C ALA A 124 -10.29 10.42 0.95
N TYR A 125 -10.84 11.28 0.10
CA TYR A 125 -11.97 12.14 0.42
C TYR A 125 -13.19 11.69 -0.39
N ARG A 126 -14.27 11.34 0.31
CA ARG A 126 -15.54 10.89 -0.26
C ARG A 126 -16.45 12.08 -0.49
N PHE A 127 -16.93 12.20 -1.73
CA PHE A 127 -18.00 13.11 -2.11
C PHE A 127 -19.35 12.53 -1.72
N ASP A 128 -20.37 13.38 -1.63
CA ASP A 128 -21.75 12.99 -1.38
C ASP A 128 -22.42 12.52 -2.70
#